data_AF-A0A925D271-F1
#
_entry.id   AF-A0A925D271-F1
#
_cell.length_a   1.000
_cell.length_b   1.000
_cell.length_c   1.000
_cell.angle_alpha   90.00
_cell.angle_beta   90.00
_cell.angle_gamma   90.00
#
_symmetry.space_group_name_H-M   'P 1'
#
loop_
_entity.id
_entity.type
_entity.pdbx_description
1 polymer ?
#
loop_
_entity_poly.entity_id
_entity_poly.type
_entity_poly.pdbx_seq_one_letter_code
_entity_poly.pdbx_strand_id
1 'polypeptide(L)'
;MSNDPVPPSRVFSPAREEAETAAKATSSPQTEHEAYRLAFQDMDFLLREDLRPVRFQLELLKPELLLDEAKIASTFVFYGSARIPEP
;
A
#
# COMPACT_ATOMS: atom_id res chain seq x y z
N MET A 1 -1.70 37.03 25.15
CA MET A 1 -2.39 36.11 24.22
C MET A 1 -1.32 35.20 23.68
N SER A 2 -1.35 33.91 24.04
CA SER A 2 -0.31 32.95 23.65
C SER A 2 -0.34 32.77 22.14
N ASN A 3 0.78 33.04 21.47
CA ASN A 3 0.91 32.93 20.01
C ASN A 3 1.52 31.57 19.65
N ASP A 4 0.94 30.50 20.22
CA ASP A 4 1.43 29.15 19.97
C ASP A 4 0.94 28.69 18.59
N PRO A 5 1.84 28.20 17.71
CA PRO A 5 1.45 27.74 16.39
C PRO A 5 0.52 26.54 16.52
N VAL A 6 -0.67 26.63 15.91
CA VAL A 6 -1.62 25.52 15.84
C VAL A 6 -1.07 24.49 14.85
N PRO A 7 -0.77 23.25 15.29
CA PRO A 7 -0.29 22.24 14.38
C PRO A 7 -1.39 21.83 13.38
N PRO A 8 -1.02 21.52 12.13
CA PRO A 8 -1.99 21.10 11.12
C PRO A 8 -2.71 19.82 11.56
N SER A 9 -3.96 19.66 11.12
CA SER A 9 -4.78 18.48 11.45
C SER A 9 -4.20 17.17 10.91
N ARG A 10 -3.31 17.25 9.90
CA ARG A 10 -2.58 16.10 9.37
C ARG A 10 -1.16 16.50 8.97
N VAL A 11 -0.20 15.70 9.45
CA VAL A 11 1.24 15.93 9.24
C VAL A 11 1.73 15.31 7.92
N PHE A 12 1.16 14.18 7.50
CA PHE A 12 1.58 13.45 6.30
C PHE A 12 0.52 13.48 5.20
N SER A 13 0.94 13.65 3.95
CA SER A 13 0.06 13.62 2.78
C SER A 13 -0.45 12.18 2.52
N PRO A 14 -1.55 11.96 1.77
CA PRO A 14 -1.98 10.62 1.43
C PRO A 14 -1.05 10.08 0.34
N ALA A 15 -0.84 8.76 0.32
CA ALA A 15 0.09 8.13 -0.63
C ALA A 15 -0.17 8.51 -2.11
N ARG A 16 -1.44 8.74 -2.51
CA ARG A 16 -1.78 9.19 -3.86
C ARG A 16 -1.26 10.61 -4.17
N GLU A 17 -1.39 11.56 -3.26
CA GLU A 17 -0.87 12.93 -3.50
C GLU A 17 0.66 12.94 -3.43
N GLU A 18 1.27 12.12 -2.57
CA GLU A 18 2.73 11.95 -2.53
C GLU A 18 3.26 11.40 -3.86
N ALA A 19 2.60 10.37 -4.40
CA ALA A 19 2.90 9.83 -5.73
C ALA A 19 2.79 10.89 -6.84
N GLU A 20 1.72 11.68 -6.84
CA GLU A 20 1.54 12.77 -7.81
C GLU A 20 2.59 13.87 -7.67
N THR A 21 3.01 14.16 -6.43
CA THR A 21 4.05 15.16 -6.15
C THR A 21 5.42 14.67 -6.60
N ALA A 22 5.76 13.41 -6.30
CA ALA A 22 7.00 12.79 -6.74
C ALA A 22 7.10 12.73 -8.28
N ALA A 23 5.98 12.45 -8.97
CA ALA A 23 5.93 12.46 -10.43
C ALA A 23 6.14 13.84 -11.06
N LYS A 24 5.94 14.93 -10.31
CA LYS A 24 6.13 16.32 -10.74
C LYS A 24 7.46 16.92 -10.26
N ALA A 25 8.30 16.15 -9.58
CA ALA A 25 9.58 16.63 -9.08
C ALA A 25 10.49 17.05 -10.25
N THR A 26 11.23 18.15 -10.06
CA THR A 26 12.22 18.60 -11.05
C THR A 26 13.28 17.53 -11.26
N SER A 27 13.45 17.06 -12.50
CA SER A 27 14.49 16.09 -12.83
C SER A 27 15.88 16.70 -12.61
N SER A 28 16.69 15.92 -11.90
CA SER A 28 18.09 16.15 -11.59
C SER A 28 18.74 14.76 -11.41
N PRO A 29 20.07 14.63 -11.58
CA PRO A 29 20.75 13.36 -11.33
C PRO A 29 20.49 12.79 -9.93
N GLN A 30 20.28 13.65 -8.94
CA GLN A 30 19.94 13.25 -7.57
C GLN A 30 18.53 12.67 -7.48
N THR A 31 17.53 13.37 -8.02
CA THR A 31 16.10 12.95 -7.95
C THR A 31 15.79 11.74 -8.83
N GLU A 32 16.63 11.44 -9.82
CA GLU A 32 16.51 10.26 -10.67
C GLU A 32 17.12 8.99 -10.05
N HIS A 33 17.91 9.14 -8.98
CA HIS A 33 18.52 8.01 -8.30
C HIS A 33 17.45 7.17 -7.57
N GLU A 34 17.58 5.84 -7.61
CA GLU A 34 16.59 4.88 -7.08
C GLU A 34 16.25 5.12 -5.60
N ALA A 35 17.22 5.55 -4.80
CA ALA A 35 17.04 5.90 -3.38
C ALA A 35 15.99 7.00 -3.12
N TYR A 36 15.61 7.79 -4.13
CA TYR A 36 14.56 8.81 -4.04
C TYR A 36 13.18 8.31 -4.50
N ARG A 37 13.08 7.08 -5.01
CA ARG A 37 11.80 6.46 -5.35
C ARG A 37 11.02 6.21 -4.06
N LEU A 38 9.73 6.54 -4.07
CA LEU A 38 8.85 6.26 -2.94
C LEU A 38 8.78 4.75 -2.70
N ALA A 39 8.99 4.31 -1.46
CA ALA A 39 9.07 2.88 -1.12
C ALA A 39 7.84 2.07 -1.56
N PHE A 40 6.64 2.66 -1.50
CA PHE A 40 5.40 2.01 -1.94
C PHE A 40 5.21 1.98 -3.47
N GLN A 41 6.06 2.67 -4.23
CA GLN A 41 6.13 2.60 -5.70
C GLN A 41 7.34 1.80 -6.18
N ASP A 42 8.24 1.42 -5.28
CA ASP A 42 9.47 0.72 -5.62
C ASP A 42 9.28 -0.79 -5.54
N MET A 43 9.07 -1.43 -6.70
CA MET A 43 8.88 -2.88 -6.78
C MET A 43 10.15 -3.64 -6.44
N ASP A 44 11.32 -3.12 -6.79
CA ASP A 44 12.58 -3.79 -6.47
C ASP A 44 12.80 -3.83 -4.96
N PHE A 45 12.51 -2.72 -4.27
CA PHE A 45 12.47 -2.68 -2.80
C PHE A 45 11.43 -3.65 -2.23
N LEU A 46 10.18 -3.56 -2.69
CA LEU A 46 9.06 -4.37 -2.20
C LEU A 46 9.24 -5.87 -2.43
N LEU A 47 10.07 -6.29 -3.39
CA LEU A 47 10.36 -7.69 -3.68
C LEU A 47 11.56 -8.27 -2.93
N ARG A 48 12.29 -7.46 -2.14
CA ARG A 48 13.44 -7.92 -1.34
C ARG A 48 13.03 -9.02 -0.34
N GLU A 49 13.96 -9.91 -0.03
CA GLU A 49 13.68 -11.06 0.83
C GLU A 49 13.29 -10.65 2.27
N ASP A 50 13.90 -9.60 2.80
CA ASP A 50 13.62 -9.04 4.12
C ASP A 50 12.21 -8.46 4.27
N LEU A 51 11.57 -8.06 3.16
CA LEU A 51 10.19 -7.56 3.16
C LEU A 51 9.11 -8.64 3.00
N ARG A 52 9.48 -9.93 3.04
CA ARG A 52 8.49 -11.03 3.06
C ARG A 52 7.39 -10.84 4.12
N PRO A 53 7.67 -10.43 5.38
CA PRO A 53 6.62 -10.21 6.38
C PRO A 53 5.63 -9.10 5.99
N VAL A 54 6.13 -8.02 5.37
CA VAL A 54 5.28 -6.91 4.91
C VAL A 54 4.40 -7.36 3.74
N ARG A 55 4.94 -8.12 2.78
CA ARG A 55 4.14 -8.69 1.69
C ARG A 55 3.07 -9.64 2.22
N PHE A 56 3.40 -10.50 3.19
CA PHE A 56 2.42 -11.38 3.81
C PHE A 56 1.29 -10.61 4.50
N GLN A 57 1.61 -9.52 5.19
CA GLN A 57 0.60 -8.62 5.76
C GLN A 57 -0.32 -8.04 4.68
N LEU A 58 0.23 -7.61 3.54
CA LEU A 58 -0.56 -7.09 2.42
C LEU A 58 -1.47 -8.16 1.79
N GLU A 59 -1.01 -9.40 1.69
CA GLU A 59 -1.82 -10.53 1.18
C GLU A 59 -3.04 -10.84 2.08
N LEU A 60 -2.92 -10.60 3.39
CA LEU A 60 -4.05 -10.74 4.32
C LEU A 60 -4.96 -9.51 4.32
N LEU A 61 -4.37 -8.31 4.29
CA LEU A 61 -5.11 -7.05 4.39
C LEU A 61 -5.92 -6.75 3.12
N LYS A 62 -5.37 -7.05 1.94
CA LYS A 62 -6.02 -6.77 0.66
C LYS A 62 -7.42 -7.40 0.55
N PRO A 63 -7.63 -8.71 0.80
CA PRO A 63 -8.97 -9.28 0.75
C PRO A 63 -9.90 -8.70 1.82
N GLU A 64 -9.40 -8.43 3.03
CA GLU A 64 -10.21 -7.83 4.11
C GLU A 64 -10.78 -6.47 3.70
N LEU A 65 -9.94 -5.55 3.20
CA LEU A 65 -10.40 -4.24 2.74
C LEU A 65 -11.43 -4.34 1.62
N LEU A 66 -11.23 -5.26 0.67
CA LEU A 66 -12.16 -5.42 -0.46
C LEU A 66 -13.52 -6.00 -0.03
N LEU A 67 -13.53 -6.91 0.94
CA LEU A 67 -14.77 -7.46 1.49
C LEU A 67 -15.55 -6.38 2.26
N ASP A 68 -14.84 -5.55 3.02
CA ASP A 68 -15.43 -4.42 3.75
C ASP A 68 -16.01 -3.36 2.80
N GLU A 69 -15.27 -2.99 1.75
CA GLU A 69 -15.73 -2.08 0.69
C GLU A 69 -17.00 -2.61 0.01
N ALA A 70 -17.07 -3.92 -0.21
CA ALA A 70 -18.24 -4.62 -0.76
C ALA A 70 -19.37 -4.85 0.25
N LYS A 71 -19.19 -4.47 1.52
CA LYS A 71 -20.15 -4.63 2.63
C LYS A 71 -20.57 -6.07 2.87
N ILE A 72 -19.65 -7.02 2.73
CA ILE A 72 -19.90 -8.44 3.01
C ILE A 72 -19.96 -8.65 4.53
N ALA A 73 -21.14 -8.93 5.06
CA ALA A 73 -21.33 -9.12 6.50
C ALA A 73 -20.96 -10.53 7.01
N SER A 74 -20.99 -11.54 6.14
CA SER A 74 -20.73 -12.93 6.52
C SER A 74 -20.27 -13.76 5.33
N THR A 75 -19.34 -14.68 5.57
CA THR A 75 -18.73 -15.55 4.55
C THR A 75 -18.86 -17.02 4.96
N PHE A 76 -19.33 -17.88 4.06
CA PHE A 76 -19.28 -19.34 4.23
C PHE A 76 -18.09 -19.90 3.45
N VAL A 77 -17.23 -20.66 4.13
CA VAL A 77 -16.05 -21.27 3.52
C VAL A 77 -16.33 -22.73 3.22
N PHE A 78 -16.20 -23.11 1.95
CA PHE A 78 -16.31 -24.49 1.49
C PHE A 78 -14.94 -25.00 1.05
N TYR A 79 -14.58 -26.19 1.51
CA TYR A 79 -13.39 -26.90 1.04
C TYR A 79 -13.80 -28.11 0.21
N GLY A 80 -13.01 -28.41 -0.82
CA GLY A 80 -13.26 -29.54 -1.72
C GLY A 80 -11.97 -30.00 -2.40
N SER A 81 -12.00 -31.20 -2.96
CA SER A 81 -10.85 -31.71 -3.72
C SER A 81 -10.71 -30.95 -5.04
N ALA A 82 -9.51 -30.41 -5.29
CA ALA A 82 -9.15 -29.77 -6.56
C ALA A 82 -9.08 -30.75 -7.76
N ARG A 83 -9.38 -32.04 -7.54
CA ARG A 83 -9.21 -33.12 -8.52
C ARG A 83 -10.50 -33.88 -8.85
N ILE A 84 -11.67 -33.39 -8.41
CA ILE A 84 -12.94 -33.99 -8.82
C ILE A 84 -13.22 -33.58 -10.28
N PRO A 85 -13.40 -34.55 -11.20
CA PRO A 85 -13.74 -34.23 -12.60
C PRO A 85 -15.15 -33.65 -12.69
N GLU A 86 -15.44 -32.95 -13.79
CA GLU A 86 -16.79 -32.46 -14.06
C GLU A 86 -17.79 -33.63 -14.16
N PRO A 87 -19.01 -33.47 -13.64
CA PRO A 87 -20.06 -34.48 -13.72
C PRO A 87 -20.58 -34.68 -15.14
#